data_AF-A0A378LSC2-F1
#
_entry.id   AF-A0A378LSC2-F1
#
_cell.length_a   1.000
_cell.length_b   1.000
_cell.length_c   1.000
_cell.angle_alpha   90.00
_cell.angle_beta   90.00
_cell.angle_gamma   90.00
#
_symmetry.space_group_name_H-M   'P 1'
#
loop_
_entity.id
_entity.type
_entity.pdbx_description
1 polymer ?
#
loop_
_entity_poly.entity_id
_entity_poly.type
_entity_poly.pdbx_seq_one_letter_code
_entity_poly.pdbx_strand_id
1 'polypeptide(L)'
;MGFYFRSYRQTAGDKAYNEKKFEEALTHYSAALTTLHLHAASNATRHNDFYDAFVYVLSEVITTKLMIMSREAQNHNFAVMKSHWDEIPGLLQEMEITYEEHLKNASHCQSNKEEKVKEVNKLLAAVCEDVSDDFADLLDEEETIPNLLPHAIEWMKRAISFQLKTRTHPKLSSSLGYLNLLERLYKKTNNETHLKEMADYIQKYKLRELPVKSPLQKLELLSYVLRANVATQGEIIGLADECKSLYALLPDEDKDNTIIEDLRHLIDLGIEKDGETAEAMEESDDTSHIVNTEGENRDGESNEGHALPEQEAFVSPGDTLIGLQSLDTVPMSLSIQEDTTVCDSGIPHNSPVIEFSASPSTTQSPQGFFFSAPQGTSSDKELPHSKALQVGFETIISNAKNPKFLANLLSLIADFFIKYKAYNVQKQNAIVLAYDLYRQVLKIDPQHNRAHAKLREMSSKHKQLIGSYNKFFSVPQSPIPFAEAQMDDAKRLFTEALEDLTIQLESLLINKTIKIRITIDQLICYVGEQLTKGAITQGPSPEIEEMLTNTFEKELKNYFQVS
;
A
#
# COMPACT_ATOMS: atom_id res chain seq x y z
N MET A 1 16.02 -14.31 4.90
CA MET A 1 15.48 -13.43 5.96
C MET A 1 14.03 -13.11 5.64
N GLY A 2 13.11 -13.24 6.60
CA GLY A 2 11.78 -12.61 6.48
C GLY A 2 11.92 -11.14 6.83
N PHE A 3 12.09 -10.28 5.84
CA PHE A 3 12.31 -8.83 6.03
C PHE A 3 11.22 -8.15 6.88
N TYR A 4 10.01 -8.69 6.85
CA TYR A 4 8.88 -8.22 7.65
C TYR A 4 8.02 -9.37 8.20
N PHE A 5 7.82 -10.41 7.39
CA PHE A 5 6.93 -11.52 7.71
C PHE A 5 7.38 -12.30 8.96
N ARG A 6 6.44 -12.50 9.89
CA ARG A 6 6.60 -13.13 11.21
C ARG A 6 7.57 -12.38 12.13
N SER A 7 7.83 -11.10 11.84
CA SER A 7 8.60 -10.26 12.73
C SER A 7 7.79 -9.89 13.98
N TYR A 8 8.49 -9.48 15.04
CA TYR A 8 7.86 -8.87 16.21
C TYR A 8 7.02 -7.65 15.81
N ARG A 9 7.50 -6.84 14.85
CA ARG A 9 6.81 -5.62 14.42
C ARG A 9 5.50 -5.93 13.70
N GLN A 10 5.48 -6.93 12.82
CA GLN A 10 4.23 -7.41 12.25
C GLN A 10 3.30 -7.90 13.36
N THR A 11 3.76 -8.82 14.21
CA THR A 11 2.89 -9.43 15.23
C THR A 11 2.33 -8.41 16.23
N ALA A 12 3.14 -7.45 16.66
CA ALA A 12 2.73 -6.38 17.57
C ALA A 12 1.82 -5.36 16.88
N GLY A 13 2.14 -4.97 15.64
CA GLY A 13 1.30 -4.11 14.81
C GLY A 13 -0.07 -4.73 14.57
N ASP A 14 -0.12 -5.97 14.11
CA ASP A 14 -1.37 -6.70 13.82
C ASP A 14 -2.21 -6.87 15.09
N LYS A 15 -1.57 -7.13 16.23
CA LYS A 15 -2.28 -7.18 17.52
C LYS A 15 -2.90 -5.82 17.87
N ALA A 16 -2.14 -4.73 17.79
CA ALA A 16 -2.63 -3.39 18.08
C ALA A 16 -3.74 -2.97 17.10
N TYR A 17 -3.60 -3.30 15.81
CA TYR A 17 -4.59 -3.04 14.77
C TYR A 17 -5.91 -3.76 15.07
N ASN A 18 -5.85 -5.05 15.40
CA ASN A 18 -7.02 -5.84 15.77
C ASN A 18 -7.70 -5.35 17.06
N GLU A 19 -6.92 -4.76 17.99
CA GLU A 19 -7.43 -4.10 19.20
C GLU A 19 -7.95 -2.66 18.93
N LYS A 20 -7.99 -2.22 17.66
CA LYS A 20 -8.36 -0.85 17.23
C LYS A 20 -7.48 0.26 17.79
N LYS A 21 -6.25 -0.06 18.20
CA LYS A 21 -5.23 0.90 18.64
C LYS A 21 -4.38 1.30 17.45
N PHE A 22 -4.98 2.04 16.53
CA PHE A 22 -4.38 2.32 15.22
C PHE A 22 -3.08 3.13 15.30
N GLU A 23 -2.94 4.02 16.26
CA GLU A 23 -1.72 4.81 16.47
C GLU A 23 -0.55 3.93 16.96
N GLU A 24 -0.85 2.96 17.83
CA GLU A 24 0.14 1.97 18.29
C GLU A 24 0.53 1.04 17.15
N ALA A 25 -0.44 0.58 16.35
CA ALA A 25 -0.21 -0.21 15.15
C ALA A 25 0.67 0.54 14.14
N LEU A 26 0.33 1.82 13.87
CA LEU A 26 1.07 2.68 12.97
C LEU A 26 2.52 2.85 13.43
N THR A 27 2.76 3.01 14.73
CA THR A 27 4.11 3.10 15.29
C THR A 27 4.94 1.84 14.95
N HIS A 28 4.34 0.65 15.05
CA HIS A 28 5.01 -0.61 14.72
C HIS A 28 5.27 -0.77 13.23
N TYR A 29 4.28 -0.46 12.38
CA TYR A 29 4.41 -0.57 10.93
C TYR A 29 5.36 0.48 10.35
N SER A 30 5.29 1.74 10.80
CA SER A 30 6.23 2.80 10.40
C SER A 30 7.65 2.46 10.81
N ALA A 31 7.87 1.92 12.02
CA ALA A 31 9.20 1.45 12.41
C ALA A 31 9.69 0.35 11.46
N ALA A 32 8.85 -0.64 11.12
CA ALA A 32 9.17 -1.68 10.13
C ALA A 32 9.58 -1.08 8.79
N LEU A 33 8.83 -0.08 8.30
CA LEU A 33 9.12 0.65 7.07
C LEU A 33 10.48 1.34 7.14
N THR A 34 10.78 2.06 8.22
CA THR A 34 12.10 2.70 8.43
C THR A 34 13.24 1.71 8.32
N THR A 35 13.11 0.51 8.92
CA THR A 35 14.14 -0.52 8.82
C THR A 35 14.29 -1.05 7.38
N LEU A 36 13.20 -1.16 6.63
CA LEU A 36 13.29 -1.54 5.22
C LEU A 36 13.95 -0.46 4.37
N HIS A 37 13.69 0.83 4.62
CA HIS A 37 14.40 1.93 3.95
C HIS A 37 15.90 1.94 4.27
N LEU A 38 16.27 1.75 5.54
CA LEU A 38 17.68 1.65 5.95
C LEU A 38 18.37 0.48 5.23
N HIS A 39 17.70 -0.67 5.15
CA HIS A 39 18.20 -1.82 4.41
C HIS A 39 18.30 -1.54 2.90
N ALA A 40 17.36 -0.79 2.32
CA ALA A 40 17.42 -0.38 0.93
C ALA A 40 18.62 0.54 0.65
N ALA A 41 19.02 1.36 1.62
CA ALA A 41 20.15 2.28 1.50
C ALA A 41 21.51 1.57 1.63
N SER A 42 21.62 0.52 2.45
CA SER A 42 22.87 -0.19 2.69
C SER A 42 23.22 -1.24 1.62
N ASN A 43 22.23 -1.84 0.96
CA ASN A 43 22.42 -2.95 0.03
C ASN A 43 22.10 -2.58 -1.43
N ALA A 44 23.09 -2.72 -2.31
CA ALA A 44 22.96 -2.42 -3.74
C ALA A 44 22.16 -3.46 -4.54
N THR A 45 22.11 -4.72 -4.09
CA THR A 45 21.34 -5.79 -4.73
C THR A 45 20.14 -6.16 -3.88
N ARG A 46 18.93 -6.07 -4.43
CA ARG A 46 17.68 -6.36 -3.73
C ARG A 46 16.95 -7.54 -4.38
N HIS A 47 16.42 -8.42 -3.55
CA HIS A 47 15.69 -9.61 -3.99
C HIS A 47 14.17 -9.36 -3.92
N ASN A 48 13.39 -10.17 -4.65
CA ASN A 48 11.93 -10.06 -4.67
C ASN A 48 11.31 -10.16 -3.27
N ASP A 49 11.91 -10.93 -2.35
CA ASP A 49 11.46 -11.03 -0.94
C ASP A 49 11.52 -9.70 -0.19
N PHE A 50 12.50 -8.84 -0.53
CA PHE A 50 12.58 -7.49 0.04
C PHE A 50 11.44 -6.63 -0.50
N TYR A 51 11.26 -6.61 -1.82
CA TYR A 51 10.21 -5.81 -2.45
C TYR A 51 8.82 -6.27 -2.01
N ASP A 52 8.60 -7.58 -1.83
CA ASP A 52 7.35 -8.14 -1.32
C ASP A 52 7.08 -7.67 0.12
N ALA A 53 8.08 -7.74 1.00
CA ALA A 53 7.96 -7.19 2.35
C ALA A 53 7.71 -5.67 2.34
N PHE A 54 8.35 -4.94 1.43
CA PHE A 54 8.23 -3.49 1.32
C PHE A 54 6.83 -3.06 0.90
N VAL A 55 6.30 -3.63 -0.19
CA VAL A 55 4.91 -3.40 -0.64
C VAL A 55 3.92 -3.78 0.45
N TYR A 56 4.15 -4.91 1.14
CA TYR A 56 3.27 -5.34 2.21
C TYR A 56 3.26 -4.33 3.38
N VAL A 57 4.42 -3.87 3.86
CA VAL A 57 4.48 -2.88 4.96
C VAL A 57 3.86 -1.56 4.55
N LEU A 58 4.10 -1.07 3.33
CA LEU A 58 3.45 0.13 2.80
C LEU A 58 1.92 -0.03 2.84
N SER A 59 1.40 -1.20 2.44
CA SER A 59 -0.03 -1.48 2.48
C SER A 59 -0.61 -1.41 3.90
N GLU A 60 0.10 -1.93 4.90
CA GLU A 60 -0.34 -1.91 6.31
C GLU A 60 -0.28 -0.48 6.90
N VAL A 61 0.75 0.30 6.56
CA VAL A 61 0.87 1.71 6.97
C VAL A 61 -0.27 2.54 6.38
N ILE A 62 -0.52 2.42 5.06
CA ILE A 62 -1.59 3.15 4.38
C ILE A 62 -2.94 2.75 4.97
N THR A 63 -3.22 1.44 5.08
CA THR A 63 -4.46 0.91 5.65
C THR A 63 -4.71 1.44 7.06
N THR A 64 -3.68 1.46 7.90
CA THR A 64 -3.79 1.97 9.28
C THR A 64 -4.06 3.47 9.31
N LYS A 65 -3.39 4.26 8.47
CA LYS A 65 -3.66 5.71 8.35
C LYS A 65 -5.11 5.97 7.88
N LEU A 66 -5.63 5.16 6.96
CA LEU A 66 -7.02 5.28 6.50
C LEU A 66 -8.04 5.00 7.60
N MET A 67 -7.78 4.02 8.47
CA MET A 67 -8.63 3.77 9.65
C MET A 67 -8.65 4.96 10.62
N ILE A 68 -7.48 5.59 10.83
CA ILE A 68 -7.39 6.81 11.64
C ILE A 68 -8.18 7.94 10.97
N MET A 69 -8.00 8.15 9.67
CA MET A 69 -8.72 9.19 8.92
C MET A 69 -10.24 9.04 9.01
N SER A 70 -10.77 7.84 8.81
CA SER A 70 -12.21 7.57 8.93
C SER A 70 -12.73 7.91 10.33
N ARG A 71 -12.01 7.51 11.39
CA ARG A 71 -12.38 7.84 12.78
C ARG A 71 -12.32 9.35 13.04
N GLU A 72 -11.30 10.04 12.54
CA GLU A 72 -11.16 11.49 12.75
C GLU A 72 -12.19 12.30 11.95
N ALA A 73 -12.58 11.84 10.76
CA ALA A 73 -13.63 12.47 9.96
C ALA A 73 -15.00 12.42 10.66
N GLN A 74 -15.38 11.26 11.19
CA GLN A 74 -16.59 11.08 12.02
C GLN A 74 -16.58 11.96 13.28
N ASN A 75 -15.41 12.26 13.83
CA ASN A 75 -15.25 13.16 14.97
C ASN A 75 -15.12 14.64 14.55
N HIS A 76 -15.33 14.96 13.28
CA HIS A 76 -15.18 16.29 12.68
C HIS A 76 -13.77 16.91 12.86
N ASN A 77 -12.75 16.08 13.05
CA ASN A 77 -11.36 16.48 13.23
C ASN A 77 -10.60 16.46 11.90
N PHE A 78 -11.05 17.27 10.95
CA PHE A 78 -10.51 17.29 9.58
C PHE A 78 -9.04 17.75 9.49
N ALA A 79 -8.53 18.47 10.49
CA ALA A 79 -7.13 18.88 10.54
C ALA A 79 -6.19 17.67 10.72
N VAL A 80 -6.52 16.78 11.65
CA VAL A 80 -5.73 15.56 11.90
C VAL A 80 -5.89 14.59 10.74
N MET A 81 -7.11 14.41 10.24
CA MET A 81 -7.38 13.64 9.03
C MET A 81 -6.50 14.10 7.85
N LYS A 82 -6.44 15.42 7.59
CA LYS A 82 -5.62 15.98 6.51
C LYS A 82 -4.14 15.71 6.69
N SER A 83 -3.61 15.80 7.91
CA SER A 83 -2.20 15.48 8.18
C SER A 83 -1.85 14.03 7.84
N HIS A 84 -2.76 13.09 8.08
CA HIS A 84 -2.56 11.69 7.71
C HIS A 84 -2.67 11.49 6.21
N TRP A 85 -3.58 12.21 5.55
CA TRP A 85 -3.74 12.18 4.10
C TRP A 85 -2.50 12.67 3.35
N ASP A 86 -1.86 13.75 3.81
CA ASP A 86 -0.75 14.38 3.07
C ASP A 86 0.42 13.43 2.78
N GLU A 87 0.62 12.39 3.60
CA GLU A 87 1.65 11.36 3.39
C GLU A 87 1.21 10.22 2.46
N ILE A 88 -0.09 9.93 2.38
CA ILE A 88 -0.62 8.73 1.69
C ILE A 88 -0.31 8.71 0.18
N PRO A 89 -0.46 9.80 -0.60
CA PRO A 89 -0.14 9.79 -2.02
C PRO A 89 1.30 9.35 -2.32
N GLY A 90 2.27 9.79 -1.50
CA GLY A 90 3.67 9.41 -1.65
C GLY A 90 3.90 7.92 -1.38
N LEU A 91 3.34 7.42 -0.26
CA LEU A 91 3.44 6.00 0.10
C LEU A 91 2.74 5.09 -0.92
N LEU A 92 1.59 5.51 -1.44
CA LEU A 92 0.85 4.78 -2.47
C LEU A 92 1.63 4.72 -3.78
N GLN A 93 2.20 5.85 -4.21
CA GLN A 93 3.02 5.90 -5.41
C GLN A 93 4.23 4.96 -5.28
N GLU A 94 4.91 4.99 -4.14
CA GLU A 94 6.05 4.11 -3.88
C GLU A 94 5.64 2.62 -3.89
N MET A 95 4.48 2.30 -3.32
CA MET A 95 3.91 0.95 -3.34
C MET A 95 3.59 0.48 -4.76
N GLU A 96 2.93 1.32 -5.57
CA GLU A 96 2.52 1.02 -6.94
C GLU A 96 3.74 0.83 -7.86
N ILE A 97 4.73 1.72 -7.78
CA ILE A 97 5.96 1.61 -8.59
C ILE A 97 6.72 0.33 -8.22
N THR A 98 6.95 0.10 -6.91
CA THR A 98 7.68 -1.08 -6.46
C THR A 98 6.98 -2.37 -6.90
N TYR A 99 5.66 -2.40 -6.80
CA TYR A 99 4.86 -3.53 -7.24
C TYR A 99 4.99 -3.76 -8.76
N GLU A 100 4.79 -2.72 -9.57
CA GLU A 100 4.81 -2.82 -11.02
C GLU A 100 6.19 -3.21 -11.56
N GLU A 101 7.26 -2.62 -11.03
CA GLU A 101 8.63 -2.84 -11.53
C GLU A 101 9.24 -4.17 -11.07
N HIS A 102 8.87 -4.65 -9.88
CA HIS A 102 9.59 -5.77 -9.25
C HIS A 102 8.72 -6.99 -8.91
N LEU A 103 7.42 -6.83 -8.70
CA LEU A 103 6.57 -7.90 -8.18
C LEU A 103 5.47 -8.38 -9.13
N LYS A 104 5.01 -7.57 -10.08
CA LYS A 104 3.85 -7.87 -10.93
C LYS A 104 3.91 -9.25 -11.60
N ASN A 105 5.10 -9.63 -12.07
CA ASN A 105 5.34 -10.90 -12.75
C ASN A 105 5.96 -11.97 -11.82
N ALA A 106 6.20 -11.65 -10.56
CA ALA A 106 6.83 -12.56 -9.62
C ALA A 106 5.82 -13.61 -9.13
N SER A 107 6.16 -14.88 -9.30
CA SER A 107 5.43 -15.99 -8.70
C SER A 107 5.77 -16.11 -7.21
N HIS A 108 4.79 -16.45 -6.38
CA HIS A 108 4.91 -16.74 -4.94
C HIS A 108 5.01 -15.56 -3.95
N CYS A 109 4.96 -14.30 -4.37
CA CYS A 109 4.91 -13.14 -3.47
C CYS A 109 3.59 -13.06 -2.67
N GLN A 110 3.67 -12.75 -1.39
CA GLN A 110 2.52 -12.64 -0.50
C GLN A 110 1.62 -11.46 -0.89
N SER A 111 2.23 -10.33 -1.28
CA SER A 111 1.51 -9.13 -1.72
C SER A 111 0.63 -9.39 -2.96
N ASN A 112 1.09 -10.26 -3.87
CA ASN A 112 0.32 -10.67 -5.05
C ASN A 112 -0.83 -11.61 -4.67
N LYS A 113 -0.54 -12.60 -3.80
CA LYS A 113 -1.55 -13.57 -3.35
C LYS A 113 -2.71 -12.92 -2.61
N GLU A 114 -2.41 -11.87 -1.84
CA GLU A 114 -3.40 -11.12 -1.08
C GLU A 114 -3.94 -9.89 -1.83
N GLU A 115 -3.56 -9.70 -3.10
CA GLU A 115 -3.97 -8.57 -3.92
C GLU A 115 -3.77 -7.20 -3.22
N LYS A 116 -2.71 -7.02 -2.42
CA LYS A 116 -2.55 -5.88 -1.49
C LYS A 116 -2.75 -4.51 -2.13
N VAL A 117 -2.16 -4.27 -3.31
CA VAL A 117 -2.30 -2.99 -4.03
C VAL A 117 -3.75 -2.71 -4.41
N LYS A 118 -4.48 -3.75 -4.83
CA LYS A 118 -5.90 -3.64 -5.19
C LYS A 118 -6.78 -3.46 -3.96
N GLU A 119 -6.50 -4.18 -2.87
CA GLU A 119 -7.20 -4.00 -1.59
C GLU A 119 -7.00 -2.60 -1.00
N VAL A 120 -5.77 -2.06 -1.04
CA VAL A 120 -5.50 -0.67 -0.62
C VAL A 120 -6.28 0.32 -1.47
N ASN A 121 -6.32 0.15 -2.80
CA ASN A 121 -7.10 1.03 -3.68
C ASN A 121 -8.61 0.92 -3.42
N LYS A 122 -9.14 -0.27 -3.13
CA LYS A 122 -10.55 -0.43 -2.71
C LYS A 122 -10.83 0.29 -1.40
N LEU A 123 -9.93 0.18 -0.43
CA LEU A 123 -10.09 0.82 0.86
C LEU A 123 -9.97 2.34 0.78
N LEU A 124 -9.03 2.85 -0.03
CA LEU A 124 -8.92 4.28 -0.36
C LEU A 124 -10.21 4.81 -0.95
N ALA A 125 -10.79 4.08 -1.91
CA ALA A 125 -12.07 4.46 -2.49
C ALA A 125 -13.18 4.57 -1.43
N ALA A 126 -13.30 3.57 -0.55
CA ALA A 126 -14.32 3.55 0.50
C ALA A 126 -14.12 4.70 1.52
N VAL A 127 -12.92 4.85 2.08
CA VAL A 127 -12.66 5.88 3.09
C VAL A 127 -12.77 7.30 2.51
N CYS A 128 -12.42 7.52 1.24
CA CYS A 128 -12.65 8.82 0.61
C CYS A 128 -14.14 9.12 0.38
N GLU A 129 -14.96 8.09 0.13
CA GLU A 129 -16.42 8.22 0.03
C GLU A 129 -16.98 8.56 1.42
N ASP A 130 -16.61 7.80 2.46
CA ASP A 130 -17.03 8.05 3.85
C ASP A 130 -16.66 9.47 4.31
N VAL A 131 -15.43 9.93 4.04
CA VAL A 131 -14.99 11.30 4.38
C VAL A 131 -15.82 12.34 3.64
N SER A 132 -16.16 12.10 2.37
CA SER A 132 -17.03 13.01 1.62
C SER A 132 -18.43 13.07 2.22
N ASP A 133 -18.95 11.94 2.67
CA ASP A 133 -20.26 11.84 3.30
C ASP A 133 -20.26 12.55 4.66
N ASP A 134 -19.22 12.36 5.50
CA ASP A 134 -19.05 13.10 6.76
C ASP A 134 -19.00 14.62 6.53
N PHE A 135 -18.38 15.09 5.44
CA PHE A 135 -18.42 16.51 5.06
C PHE A 135 -19.82 16.96 4.60
N ALA A 136 -20.59 16.08 3.95
CA ALA A 136 -21.93 16.37 3.49
C ALA A 136 -22.94 16.41 4.64
N ASP A 137 -22.80 15.50 5.62
CA ASP A 137 -23.60 15.48 6.83
C ASP A 137 -23.35 16.75 7.66
N LEU A 138 -22.09 17.16 7.82
CA LEU A 138 -21.76 18.41 8.50
C LEU A 138 -22.33 19.65 7.78
N LEU A 139 -22.46 19.63 6.45
CA LEU A 139 -23.12 20.72 5.72
C LEU A 139 -24.60 20.83 6.04
N ASP A 140 -25.26 19.70 6.29
CA ASP A 140 -26.68 19.63 6.63
C ASP A 140 -26.92 20.05 8.11
N GLU A 141 -25.91 19.90 8.98
CA GLU A 141 -25.95 20.35 10.39
C GLU A 141 -25.48 21.81 10.61
N GLU A 142 -24.45 22.26 9.90
CA GLU A 142 -23.78 23.55 10.10
C GLU A 142 -23.59 24.34 8.79
N GLU A 143 -24.68 24.91 8.25
CA GLU A 143 -24.68 25.70 6.99
C GLU A 143 -23.67 26.88 6.96
N THR A 144 -23.16 27.29 8.12
CA THR A 144 -22.34 28.50 8.30
C THR A 144 -20.85 28.31 8.05
N ILE A 145 -20.32 27.09 7.89
CA ILE A 145 -18.89 26.89 7.61
C ILE A 145 -18.63 27.10 6.10
N PRO A 146 -17.96 28.20 5.70
CA PRO A 146 -17.65 28.43 4.30
C PRO A 146 -16.66 27.38 3.79
N ASN A 147 -16.85 26.96 2.55
CA ASN A 147 -15.99 26.04 1.79
C ASN A 147 -16.07 24.53 2.09
N LEU A 148 -16.99 24.02 2.92
CA LEU A 148 -17.09 22.55 3.11
C LEU A 148 -17.50 21.80 1.82
N LEU A 149 -18.44 22.34 1.04
CA LEU A 149 -18.97 21.68 -0.16
C LEU A 149 -17.92 21.39 -1.25
N PRO A 150 -17.01 22.33 -1.59
CA PRO A 150 -15.85 22.00 -2.44
C PRO A 150 -14.96 20.87 -1.91
N HIS A 151 -14.80 20.73 -0.59
CA HIS A 151 -14.00 19.65 0.00
C HIS A 151 -14.70 18.30 -0.14
N ALA A 152 -16.01 18.23 0.14
CA ALA A 152 -16.81 17.02 -0.08
C ALA A 152 -16.68 16.54 -1.54
N ILE A 153 -16.85 17.45 -2.50
CA ILE A 153 -16.70 17.17 -3.94
C ILE A 153 -15.30 16.64 -4.26
N GLU A 154 -14.25 17.24 -3.69
CA GLU A 154 -12.87 16.81 -3.91
C GLU A 154 -12.61 15.39 -3.38
N TRP A 155 -13.13 15.07 -2.20
CA TRP A 155 -13.03 13.72 -1.61
C TRP A 155 -13.83 12.68 -2.40
N MET A 156 -15.03 13.01 -2.85
CA MET A 156 -15.81 12.13 -3.73
C MET A 156 -15.10 11.89 -5.07
N LYS A 157 -14.46 12.91 -5.66
CA LYS A 157 -13.62 12.75 -6.87
C LYS A 157 -12.46 11.78 -6.63
N ARG A 158 -11.81 11.86 -5.45
CA ARG A 158 -10.75 10.91 -5.05
C ARG A 158 -11.30 9.50 -4.91
N ALA A 159 -12.45 9.32 -4.26
CA ALA A 159 -13.11 8.03 -4.12
C ALA A 159 -13.32 7.37 -5.50
N ILE A 160 -13.95 8.11 -6.42
CA ILE A 160 -14.21 7.66 -7.79
C ILE A 160 -12.91 7.31 -8.54
N SER A 161 -11.85 8.11 -8.39
CA SER A 161 -10.58 7.84 -9.08
C SER A 161 -9.92 6.53 -8.61
N PHE A 162 -10.00 6.21 -7.32
CA PHE A 162 -9.53 4.93 -6.79
C PHE A 162 -10.44 3.75 -7.17
N GLN A 163 -11.76 3.97 -7.28
CA GLN A 163 -12.67 2.94 -7.82
C GLN A 163 -12.28 2.53 -9.24
N LEU A 164 -11.93 3.51 -10.09
CA LEU A 164 -11.50 3.27 -11.47
C LEU A 164 -10.17 2.52 -11.58
N LYS A 165 -9.32 2.55 -10.55
CA LYS A 165 -8.11 1.71 -10.50
C LYS A 165 -8.42 0.22 -10.27
N THR A 166 -9.59 -0.10 -9.72
CA THR A 166 -9.96 -1.48 -9.32
C THR A 166 -11.14 -2.05 -10.10
N ARG A 167 -11.88 -1.21 -10.83
CA ARG A 167 -13.08 -1.52 -11.59
C ARG A 167 -13.07 -0.79 -12.93
N THR A 168 -13.83 -1.29 -13.90
CA THR A 168 -13.99 -0.64 -15.21
C THR A 168 -14.88 0.59 -15.17
N HIS A 169 -15.79 0.68 -14.20
CA HIS A 169 -16.74 1.77 -14.03
C HIS A 169 -16.86 2.17 -12.54
N PRO A 170 -17.19 3.44 -12.25
CA PRO A 170 -17.47 3.87 -10.89
C PRO A 170 -18.74 3.19 -10.36
N LYS A 171 -18.83 3.05 -9.04
CA LYS A 171 -20.04 2.56 -8.37
C LYS A 171 -21.15 3.59 -8.58
N LEU A 172 -22.34 3.13 -8.99
CA LEU A 172 -23.47 4.02 -9.26
C LEU A 172 -23.80 4.91 -8.05
N SER A 173 -23.79 4.37 -6.82
CA SER A 173 -24.07 5.18 -5.62
C SER A 173 -23.09 6.34 -5.45
N SER A 174 -21.80 6.12 -5.68
CA SER A 174 -20.77 7.15 -5.55
C SER A 174 -20.89 8.17 -6.68
N SER A 175 -21.26 7.74 -7.89
CA SER A 175 -21.60 8.64 -9.00
C SER A 175 -22.83 9.51 -8.69
N LEU A 176 -23.88 8.94 -8.09
CA LEU A 176 -25.06 9.70 -7.67
C LEU A 176 -24.71 10.70 -6.55
N GLY A 177 -23.94 10.27 -5.54
CA GLY A 177 -23.44 11.16 -4.49
C GLY A 177 -22.62 12.33 -5.04
N TYR A 178 -21.74 12.07 -6.01
CA TYR A 178 -20.99 13.13 -6.69
C TYR A 178 -21.89 14.12 -7.46
N LEU A 179 -22.88 13.61 -8.21
CA LEU A 179 -23.83 14.44 -8.95
C LEU A 179 -24.71 15.27 -8.01
N ASN A 180 -25.12 14.71 -6.87
CA ASN A 180 -25.83 15.41 -5.81
C ASN A 180 -25.00 16.58 -5.26
N LEU A 181 -23.72 16.36 -4.96
CA LEU A 181 -22.83 17.42 -4.46
C LEU A 181 -22.62 18.54 -5.50
N LEU A 182 -22.48 18.19 -6.78
CA LEU A 182 -22.40 19.18 -7.87
C LEU A 182 -23.69 19.97 -8.01
N GLU A 183 -24.85 19.33 -7.90
CA GLU A 183 -26.15 20.00 -7.90
C GLU A 183 -26.25 20.98 -6.73
N ARG A 184 -25.92 20.55 -5.51
CA ARG A 184 -25.90 21.43 -4.31
C ARG A 184 -24.99 22.65 -4.55
N LEU A 185 -23.84 22.44 -5.19
CA LEU A 185 -22.90 23.53 -5.49
C LEU A 185 -23.45 24.49 -6.54
N TYR A 186 -24.11 23.96 -7.58
CA TYR A 186 -24.83 24.76 -8.56
C TYR A 186 -25.94 25.58 -7.90
N LYS A 187 -26.82 24.96 -7.10
CA LYS A 187 -27.90 25.66 -6.37
C LYS A 187 -27.36 26.80 -5.48
N LYS A 188 -26.17 26.63 -4.89
CA LYS A 188 -25.52 27.65 -4.04
C LYS A 188 -24.84 28.79 -4.82
N THR A 189 -24.23 28.49 -5.97
CA THR A 189 -23.38 29.45 -6.71
C THR A 189 -24.04 30.02 -7.96
N ASN A 190 -25.10 29.37 -8.43
CA ASN A 190 -25.76 29.58 -9.71
C ASN A 190 -24.80 29.54 -10.92
N ASN A 191 -23.70 28.80 -10.81
CA ASN A 191 -22.66 28.73 -11.85
C ASN A 191 -22.89 27.53 -12.79
N GLU A 192 -23.27 27.81 -14.03
CA GLU A 192 -23.55 26.81 -15.07
C GLU A 192 -22.37 25.89 -15.40
N THR A 193 -21.13 26.25 -15.06
CA THR A 193 -19.99 25.34 -15.27
C THR A 193 -20.14 24.03 -14.50
N HIS A 194 -20.86 24.01 -13.38
CA HIS A 194 -21.13 22.79 -12.62
C HIS A 194 -22.13 21.86 -13.34
N LEU A 195 -23.11 22.42 -14.05
CA LEU A 195 -24.04 21.62 -14.87
C LEU A 195 -23.33 20.99 -16.07
N LYS A 196 -22.40 21.74 -16.68
CA LYS A 196 -21.51 21.20 -17.71
C LYS A 196 -20.64 20.07 -17.17
N GLU A 197 -20.08 20.23 -15.97
CA GLU A 197 -19.29 19.18 -15.30
C GLU A 197 -20.14 17.91 -15.04
N MET A 198 -21.41 18.06 -14.65
CA MET A 198 -22.34 16.93 -14.53
C MET A 198 -22.57 16.24 -15.88
N ALA A 199 -22.84 17.01 -16.95
CA ALA A 199 -23.04 16.47 -18.30
C ALA A 199 -21.82 15.68 -18.78
N ASP A 200 -20.64 16.29 -18.68
CA ASP A 200 -19.36 15.68 -19.07
C ASP A 200 -19.10 14.39 -18.29
N TYR A 201 -19.39 14.37 -16.97
CA TYR A 201 -19.22 13.19 -16.13
C TYR A 201 -20.17 12.05 -16.52
N ILE A 202 -21.47 12.35 -16.69
CA ILE A 202 -22.49 11.37 -17.10
C ILE A 202 -22.12 10.74 -18.44
N GLN A 203 -21.69 11.55 -19.41
CA GLN A 203 -21.27 11.09 -20.73
C GLN A 203 -19.98 10.28 -20.66
N LYS A 204 -18.96 10.77 -19.96
CA LYS A 204 -17.64 10.12 -19.85
C LYS A 204 -17.74 8.69 -19.32
N TYR A 205 -18.55 8.48 -18.30
CA TYR A 205 -18.73 7.15 -17.68
C TYR A 205 -19.96 6.40 -18.17
N LYS A 206 -20.67 6.94 -19.17
CA LYS A 206 -21.85 6.34 -19.80
C LYS A 206 -22.89 5.88 -18.78
N LEU A 207 -23.18 6.72 -17.77
CA LEU A 207 -24.01 6.30 -16.63
C LEU A 207 -25.42 5.86 -17.04
N ARG A 208 -25.96 6.40 -18.14
CA ARG A 208 -27.27 6.01 -18.71
C ARG A 208 -27.28 4.58 -19.26
N GLU A 209 -26.14 4.08 -19.72
CA GLU A 209 -25.99 2.72 -20.27
C GLU A 209 -25.82 1.66 -19.16
N LEU A 210 -25.63 2.09 -17.89
CA LEU A 210 -25.45 1.17 -16.78
C LEU A 210 -26.76 0.46 -16.42
N PRO A 211 -26.73 -0.86 -16.15
CA PRO A 211 -27.92 -1.58 -15.72
C PRO A 211 -28.31 -1.19 -14.28
N VAL A 212 -29.27 -0.27 -14.15
CA VAL A 212 -29.82 0.17 -12.86
C VAL A 212 -31.03 -0.69 -12.48
N LYS A 213 -30.93 -1.41 -11.36
CA LYS A 213 -32.02 -2.29 -10.88
C LYS A 213 -33.10 -1.55 -10.09
N SER A 214 -32.73 -0.49 -9.37
CA SER A 214 -33.66 0.29 -8.55
C SER A 214 -34.32 1.38 -9.41
N PRO A 215 -35.66 1.41 -9.55
CA PRO A 215 -36.37 2.47 -10.26
C PRO A 215 -36.09 3.87 -9.66
N LEU A 216 -35.97 3.97 -8.34
CA LEU A 216 -35.69 5.22 -7.65
C LEU A 216 -34.30 5.77 -7.99
N GLN A 217 -33.26 4.93 -7.96
CA GLN A 217 -31.91 5.34 -8.37
C GLN A 217 -31.84 5.72 -9.85
N LYS A 218 -32.65 5.07 -10.69
CA LYS A 218 -32.74 5.41 -12.11
C LYS A 218 -33.42 6.77 -12.32
N LEU A 219 -34.48 7.06 -11.56
CA LEU A 219 -35.13 8.38 -11.54
C LEU A 219 -34.18 9.47 -11.04
N GLU A 220 -33.44 9.21 -9.97
CA GLU A 220 -32.42 10.13 -9.45
C GLU A 220 -31.36 10.45 -10.53
N LEU A 221 -30.84 9.44 -11.22
CA LEU A 221 -29.92 9.65 -12.35
C LEU A 221 -30.55 10.51 -13.45
N LEU A 222 -31.80 10.23 -13.83
CA LEU A 222 -32.50 10.98 -14.86
C LEU A 222 -32.76 12.43 -14.43
N SER A 223 -32.96 12.70 -13.14
CA SER A 223 -33.06 14.07 -12.60
C SER A 223 -31.80 14.89 -12.91
N TYR A 224 -30.62 14.27 -12.75
CA TYR A 224 -29.35 14.91 -13.06
C TYR A 224 -29.14 15.09 -14.57
N VAL A 225 -29.53 14.10 -15.37
CA VAL A 225 -29.49 14.18 -16.84
C VAL A 225 -30.38 15.32 -17.35
N LEU A 226 -31.62 15.41 -16.85
CA LEU A 226 -32.56 16.47 -17.21
C LEU A 226 -32.00 17.84 -16.83
N ARG A 227 -31.51 18.00 -15.60
CA ARG A 227 -30.93 19.27 -15.14
C ARG A 227 -29.72 19.70 -15.97
N ALA A 228 -28.86 18.75 -16.34
CA ALA A 228 -27.73 19.01 -17.24
C ALA A 228 -28.22 19.41 -18.65
N ASN A 229 -29.23 18.71 -19.19
CA ASN A 229 -29.77 18.98 -20.52
C ASN A 229 -30.56 20.29 -20.63
N VAL A 230 -31.28 20.69 -19.58
CA VAL A 230 -31.97 22.00 -19.52
C VAL A 230 -30.97 23.16 -19.65
N ALA A 231 -29.72 22.98 -19.21
CA ALA A 231 -28.67 23.96 -19.36
C ALA A 231 -27.91 23.86 -20.69
N THR A 232 -27.90 22.69 -21.35
CA THR A 232 -27.17 22.47 -22.61
C THR A 232 -28.07 22.38 -23.85
N GLN A 233 -29.39 22.64 -23.73
CA GLN A 233 -30.37 22.53 -24.82
C GLN A 233 -30.42 21.14 -25.49
N GLY A 234 -30.39 20.08 -24.68
CA GLY A 234 -30.53 18.69 -25.16
C GLY A 234 -32.00 18.24 -25.28
N GLU A 235 -32.27 17.08 -25.89
CA GLU A 235 -33.64 16.51 -25.96
C GLU A 235 -34.22 16.21 -24.56
N ILE A 236 -35.32 16.89 -24.22
CA ILE A 236 -36.01 16.77 -22.91
C ILE A 236 -37.22 15.82 -23.00
N ILE A 237 -37.94 15.83 -24.12
CA ILE A 237 -39.23 15.12 -24.30
C ILE A 237 -39.08 13.60 -24.09
N GLY A 238 -38.08 12.97 -24.71
CA GLY A 238 -37.84 11.53 -24.56
C GLY A 238 -37.45 11.09 -23.14
N LEU A 239 -36.83 11.98 -22.36
CA LEU A 239 -36.49 11.73 -20.96
C LEU A 239 -37.70 11.85 -20.03
N ALA A 240 -38.62 12.77 -20.33
CA ALA A 240 -39.85 12.95 -19.57
C ALA A 240 -40.74 11.69 -19.61
N ASP A 241 -40.84 11.05 -20.78
CA ASP A 241 -41.64 9.82 -20.95
C ASP A 241 -40.99 8.62 -20.26
N GLU A 242 -39.65 8.52 -20.28
CA GLU A 242 -38.92 7.51 -19.51
C GLU A 242 -39.19 7.68 -18.00
N CYS A 243 -39.16 8.92 -17.48
CA CYS A 243 -39.48 9.20 -16.08
C CYS A 243 -40.92 8.82 -15.72
N LYS A 244 -41.91 9.15 -16.56
CA LYS A 244 -43.32 8.74 -16.38
C LYS A 244 -43.48 7.24 -16.28
N SER A 245 -42.77 6.47 -17.11
CA SER A 245 -42.82 5.00 -17.07
C SER A 245 -42.24 4.43 -15.77
N LEU A 246 -41.17 5.04 -15.24
CA LEU A 246 -40.53 4.62 -14.00
C LEU A 246 -41.36 4.99 -12.76
N TYR A 247 -42.06 6.12 -12.78
CA TYR A 247 -42.99 6.50 -11.70
C TYR A 247 -44.08 5.45 -11.46
N ALA A 248 -44.56 4.80 -12.52
CA ALA A 248 -45.57 3.75 -12.41
C ALA A 248 -45.05 2.46 -11.73
N LEU A 249 -43.72 2.29 -11.64
CA LEU A 249 -43.06 1.11 -11.08
C LEU A 249 -42.59 1.32 -9.62
N LEU A 250 -42.75 2.51 -9.05
CA LEU A 250 -42.35 2.80 -7.68
C LEU A 250 -43.34 2.22 -6.65
N PRO A 251 -42.85 1.63 -5.55
CA PRO A 251 -43.68 1.28 -4.41
C PRO A 251 -44.26 2.54 -3.76
N ASP A 252 -45.41 2.42 -3.08
CA ASP A 252 -46.12 3.57 -2.51
C ASP A 252 -45.29 4.34 -1.47
N GLU A 253 -44.37 3.66 -0.77
CA GLU A 253 -43.46 4.25 0.21
C GLU A 253 -42.44 5.23 -0.42
N ASP A 254 -42.08 5.04 -1.69
CA ASP A 254 -41.08 5.86 -2.38
C ASP A 254 -41.71 7.07 -3.12
N LYS A 255 -43.04 7.16 -3.19
CA LYS A 255 -43.75 8.20 -3.97
C LYS A 255 -43.67 9.60 -3.37
N ASP A 256 -43.41 9.70 -2.07
CA ASP A 256 -43.29 10.96 -1.33
C ASP A 256 -41.84 11.48 -1.26
N ASN A 257 -40.94 10.92 -2.08
CA ASN A 257 -39.53 11.32 -2.10
C ASN A 257 -39.35 12.71 -2.77
N THR A 258 -38.58 13.60 -2.15
CA THR A 258 -38.32 14.97 -2.62
C THR A 258 -37.71 15.04 -4.03
N ILE A 259 -36.97 14.01 -4.44
CA ILE A 259 -36.41 13.88 -5.80
C ILE A 259 -37.54 13.87 -6.85
N ILE A 260 -38.70 13.30 -6.53
CA ILE A 260 -39.84 13.17 -7.44
C ILE A 260 -40.48 14.54 -7.69
N GLU A 261 -40.59 15.37 -6.65
CA GLU A 261 -41.11 16.73 -6.77
C GLU A 261 -40.17 17.62 -7.59
N ASP A 262 -38.87 17.59 -7.30
CA ASP A 262 -37.84 18.33 -8.06
C ASP A 262 -37.84 17.92 -9.54
N LEU A 263 -38.02 16.63 -9.83
CA LEU A 263 -37.99 16.10 -11.19
C LEU A 263 -39.25 16.46 -11.98
N ARG A 264 -40.44 16.52 -11.34
CA ARG A 264 -41.66 17.04 -11.99
C ARG A 264 -41.48 18.51 -12.39
N HIS A 265 -40.98 19.33 -11.47
CA HIS A 265 -40.72 20.74 -11.75
C HIS A 265 -39.70 20.94 -12.89
N LEU A 266 -38.66 20.11 -12.96
CA LEU A 266 -37.68 20.15 -14.06
C LEU A 266 -38.26 19.74 -15.41
N ILE A 267 -39.16 18.75 -15.44
CA ILE A 267 -39.85 18.34 -16.67
C ILE A 267 -40.73 19.49 -17.17
N ASP A 268 -41.49 20.12 -16.28
CA ASP A 268 -42.38 21.23 -16.64
C ASP A 268 -41.58 22.43 -17.20
N LEU A 269 -40.48 22.81 -16.54
CA LEU A 269 -39.55 23.86 -17.02
C LEU A 269 -38.89 23.56 -18.36
N GLY A 270 -38.59 22.28 -18.60
CA GLY A 270 -37.98 21.84 -19.85
C GLY A 270 -38.94 21.89 -21.03
N ILE A 271 -40.22 21.57 -20.80
CA ILE A 271 -41.28 21.62 -21.81
C ILE A 271 -41.62 23.06 -22.19
N GLU A 272 -41.66 23.98 -21.23
CA GLU A 272 -41.90 25.42 -21.51
C GLU A 272 -40.79 26.02 -22.38
N LYS A 273 -39.52 25.69 -22.12
CA LYS A 273 -38.39 26.17 -22.91
C LYS A 273 -38.35 25.60 -24.34
N ASP A 274 -38.61 24.30 -24.52
CA ASP A 274 -38.68 23.70 -25.86
C ASP A 274 -39.83 24.29 -26.68
N GLY A 275 -40.97 24.62 -26.04
CA GLY A 275 -42.11 25.30 -26.67
C GLY A 275 -41.79 26.72 -27.15
N GLU A 276 -41.06 27.52 -26.35
CA GLU A 276 -40.65 28.87 -26.75
C GLU A 276 -39.62 28.86 -27.91
N THR A 277 -38.71 27.88 -27.98
CA THR A 277 -37.80 27.73 -29.13
C THR A 277 -38.50 27.24 -30.39
N ALA A 278 -39.56 26.42 -30.27
CA ALA A 278 -40.37 25.98 -31.40
C ALA A 278 -41.23 27.13 -31.97
N GLU A 279 -41.85 27.94 -31.12
CA GLU A 279 -42.63 29.12 -31.54
C GLU A 279 -41.74 30.22 -32.13
N ALA A 280 -40.48 30.36 -31.69
CA ALA A 280 -39.53 31.32 -32.26
C ALA A 280 -38.94 30.90 -33.63
N MET A 281 -39.00 29.62 -34.02
CA MET A 281 -38.61 29.14 -35.35
C MET A 281 -39.75 29.11 -36.37
N GLU A 282 -41.02 29.15 -35.94
CA GLU A 282 -42.18 29.23 -36.85
C GLU A 282 -42.54 30.66 -37.28
N GLU A 283 -41.92 31.70 -36.71
CA GLU A 283 -42.19 33.11 -37.07
C GLU A 283 -41.27 33.68 -38.19
N SER A 284 -40.53 32.82 -38.91
CA SER A 284 -39.74 33.25 -40.08
C SER A 284 -39.85 32.32 -41.29
N ASP A 285 -41.06 32.02 -41.75
CA ASP A 285 -41.23 31.65 -43.16
C ASP A 285 -42.60 32.05 -43.67
N ASP A 286 -42.72 33.32 -44.07
CA ASP A 286 -43.85 33.78 -44.87
C ASP A 286 -43.34 34.24 -46.24
N THR A 287 -43.98 33.67 -47.27
CA THR A 287 -43.89 33.93 -48.73
C THR A 287 -42.63 33.43 -49.48
N SER A 288 -42.71 32.50 -50.45
CA SER A 288 -43.66 32.51 -51.58
C SER A 288 -43.57 31.28 -52.52
N HIS A 289 -44.69 31.05 -53.22
CA HIS A 289 -44.88 30.50 -54.57
C HIS A 289 -44.95 28.97 -54.85
N ILE A 290 -46.21 28.50 -54.95
CA ILE A 290 -46.87 27.81 -56.10
C ILE A 290 -46.03 26.83 -56.95
N VAL A 291 -46.47 25.56 -57.07
CA VAL A 291 -46.99 24.91 -58.31
C VAL A 291 -47.37 23.44 -58.01
N ASN A 292 -48.56 23.06 -58.51
CA ASN A 292 -49.16 21.72 -58.65
C ASN A 292 -48.17 20.57 -58.93
N THR A 293 -48.52 19.33 -58.55
CA THR A 293 -48.74 18.20 -59.47
C THR A 293 -49.40 17.02 -58.73
N GLU A 294 -50.37 16.40 -59.40
CA GLU A 294 -51.14 15.21 -59.06
C GLU A 294 -50.26 13.95 -58.87
N GLY A 295 -50.74 12.94 -58.14
CA GLY A 295 -50.07 11.63 -58.11
C GLY A 295 -50.60 10.64 -57.07
N GLU A 296 -51.78 10.08 -57.34
CA GLU A 296 -52.13 8.66 -57.20
C GLU A 296 -51.57 7.77 -56.06
N ASN A 297 -52.54 7.17 -55.36
CA ASN A 297 -52.71 5.72 -55.12
C ASN A 297 -52.01 4.99 -53.95
N ARG A 298 -52.91 4.34 -53.19
CA ARG A 298 -52.94 2.94 -52.71
C ARG A 298 -52.51 2.61 -51.28
N ASP A 299 -53.54 2.32 -50.48
CA ASP A 299 -53.87 1.03 -49.86
C ASP A 299 -52.76 0.21 -49.19
N GLY A 300 -53.01 -0.18 -47.94
CA GLY A 300 -52.27 -1.26 -47.28
C GLY A 300 -52.67 -1.45 -45.82
N GLU A 301 -53.76 -2.18 -45.61
CA GLU A 301 -54.38 -2.57 -44.33
C GLU A 301 -53.47 -3.27 -43.30
N SER A 302 -53.83 -3.07 -42.03
CA SER A 302 -53.94 -4.05 -40.93
C SER A 302 -52.72 -4.93 -40.56
N ASN A 303 -52.41 -5.07 -39.26
CA ASN A 303 -53.14 -6.03 -38.40
C ASN A 303 -52.58 -6.04 -36.96
N GLU A 304 -53.49 -6.31 -36.02
CA GLU A 304 -53.33 -6.44 -34.58
C GLU A 304 -52.56 -7.71 -34.17
N GLY A 305 -52.04 -7.72 -32.93
CA GLY A 305 -51.53 -8.94 -32.30
C GLY A 305 -51.07 -8.76 -30.86
N HIS A 306 -52.02 -8.73 -29.93
CA HIS A 306 -51.83 -8.91 -28.48
C HIS A 306 -51.11 -10.24 -28.13
N ALA A 307 -50.22 -10.23 -27.13
CA ALA A 307 -50.25 -11.16 -25.98
C ALA A 307 -49.10 -10.90 -24.97
N LEU A 308 -49.48 -10.77 -23.70
CA LEU A 308 -48.73 -10.99 -22.45
C LEU A 308 -49.68 -11.81 -21.55
N PRO A 309 -49.29 -12.33 -20.36
CA PRO A 309 -47.97 -12.71 -19.84
C PRO A 309 -48.01 -14.12 -19.17
N GLU A 310 -46.86 -14.62 -18.69
CA GLU A 310 -46.84 -15.60 -17.59
C GLU A 310 -45.83 -15.17 -16.52
N GLN A 311 -46.26 -15.31 -15.27
CA GLN A 311 -45.71 -14.76 -14.04
C GLN A 311 -45.40 -15.92 -13.06
N GLU A 312 -44.60 -15.61 -12.04
CA GLU A 312 -44.34 -16.38 -10.80
C GLU A 312 -43.19 -17.42 -10.88
N ALA A 313 -42.27 -17.53 -9.90
CA ALA A 313 -42.40 -17.21 -8.48
C ALA A 313 -41.09 -16.75 -7.83
N PHE A 314 -41.25 -15.79 -6.93
CA PHE A 314 -40.37 -15.42 -5.82
C PHE A 314 -40.27 -16.56 -4.78
N VAL A 315 -39.07 -16.81 -4.26
CA VAL A 315 -38.86 -17.10 -2.84
C VAL A 315 -37.60 -16.35 -2.39
N SER A 316 -37.75 -15.54 -1.37
CA SER A 316 -36.72 -14.81 -0.62
C SER A 316 -37.15 -14.89 0.87
N PRO A 317 -36.40 -14.33 1.84
CA PRO A 317 -35.06 -14.67 2.32
C PRO A 317 -35.10 -15.01 3.84
N GLY A 318 -33.95 -15.26 4.48
CA GLY A 318 -33.89 -15.26 5.94
C GLY A 318 -32.52 -15.60 6.54
N ASP A 319 -31.85 -14.55 7.01
CA ASP A 319 -30.75 -14.43 7.99
C ASP A 319 -30.42 -15.63 8.89
N THR A 320 -29.15 -15.82 9.29
CA THR A 320 -28.58 -15.34 10.58
C THR A 320 -27.10 -15.73 10.79
N LEU A 321 -26.38 -14.78 11.40
CA LEU A 321 -25.13 -14.77 12.17
C LEU A 321 -24.52 -16.06 12.81
N ILE A 322 -23.17 -15.99 12.90
CA ILE A 322 -22.20 -16.53 13.89
C ILE A 322 -21.92 -18.04 13.90
N GLY A 323 -20.63 -18.40 13.75
CA GLY A 323 -20.11 -19.68 14.22
C GLY A 323 -18.68 -20.02 13.77
N LEU A 324 -17.71 -19.71 14.63
CA LEU A 324 -16.38 -20.36 14.66
C LEU A 324 -16.55 -21.88 14.66
N GLN A 325 -15.83 -22.60 13.79
CA GLN A 325 -15.12 -23.83 14.17
C GLN A 325 -14.15 -24.33 13.08
N SER A 326 -12.94 -24.58 13.56
CA SER A 326 -11.89 -25.43 13.03
C SER A 326 -12.42 -26.75 12.48
N LEU A 327 -11.83 -27.22 11.37
CA LEU A 327 -11.53 -28.64 11.19
C LEU A 327 -10.39 -28.83 10.18
N ASP A 328 -9.47 -29.69 10.60
CA ASP A 328 -8.33 -30.22 9.90
C ASP A 328 -8.68 -30.79 8.51
N THR A 329 -7.78 -30.63 7.54
CA THR A 329 -7.65 -31.64 6.48
C THR A 329 -6.20 -31.80 6.05
N VAL A 330 -5.76 -33.05 6.18
CA VAL A 330 -4.46 -33.65 5.84
C VAL A 330 -4.17 -33.56 4.33
N PRO A 331 -2.90 -33.48 3.88
CA PRO A 331 -2.55 -33.16 2.50
C PRO A 331 -2.65 -34.38 1.59
N MET A 332 -3.18 -34.19 0.38
CA MET A 332 -3.10 -35.18 -0.70
C MET A 332 -2.00 -34.76 -1.68
N SER A 333 -0.92 -35.53 -1.69
CA SER A 333 0.16 -35.46 -2.67
C SER A 333 -0.36 -35.94 -4.04
N LEU A 334 -0.19 -35.12 -5.07
CA LEU A 334 -0.22 -35.57 -6.47
C LEU A 334 1.03 -35.06 -7.18
N SER A 335 1.88 -36.02 -7.50
CA SER A 335 3.04 -35.92 -8.37
C SER A 335 2.56 -35.91 -9.82
N ILE A 336 2.88 -34.88 -10.61
CA ILE A 336 2.82 -34.97 -12.07
C ILE A 336 4.08 -34.32 -12.64
N GLN A 337 4.69 -35.09 -13.53
CA GLN A 337 5.94 -34.89 -14.24
C GLN A 337 5.87 -33.71 -15.21
N GLU A 338 7.06 -33.15 -15.43
CA GLU A 338 7.43 -32.30 -16.54
C GLU A 338 7.15 -33.00 -17.88
N ASP A 339 6.60 -32.25 -18.84
CA ASP A 339 6.95 -32.47 -20.24
C ASP A 339 6.97 -31.12 -20.99
N THR A 340 8.15 -30.83 -21.51
CA THR A 340 8.50 -29.80 -22.48
C THR A 340 7.81 -30.01 -23.82
N THR A 341 7.21 -28.96 -24.40
CA THR A 341 7.19 -28.76 -25.85
C THR A 341 7.18 -27.29 -26.23
N VAL A 342 8.17 -26.95 -27.05
CA VAL A 342 8.39 -25.73 -27.83
C VAL A 342 7.39 -25.67 -29.00
N CYS A 343 6.88 -24.47 -29.33
CA CYS A 343 6.45 -23.96 -30.65
C CYS A 343 5.78 -22.59 -30.39
N ASP A 344 6.44 -21.45 -30.56
CA ASP A 344 6.70 -20.71 -31.80
C ASP A 344 5.52 -20.67 -32.79
N SER A 345 4.84 -19.53 -32.85
CA SER A 345 4.09 -19.01 -33.99
C SER A 345 3.62 -17.58 -33.68
N GLY A 346 4.29 -16.61 -34.32
CA GLY A 346 3.83 -15.22 -34.34
C GLY A 346 2.67 -15.00 -35.31
N ILE A 347 1.95 -13.89 -35.11
CA ILE A 347 1.30 -13.04 -36.12
C ILE A 347 0.97 -11.69 -35.41
N PRO A 348 1.12 -10.54 -36.10
CA PRO A 348 1.19 -9.23 -35.46
C PRO A 348 -0.18 -8.56 -35.34
N HIS A 349 -0.40 -7.80 -34.25
CA HIS A 349 -1.52 -6.87 -34.17
C HIS A 349 -1.04 -5.44 -33.99
N ASN A 350 -1.29 -4.65 -35.03
CA ASN A 350 -1.22 -3.20 -35.04
C ASN A 350 -2.22 -2.59 -34.06
N SER A 351 -1.79 -1.59 -33.30
CA SER A 351 -2.66 -0.59 -32.68
C SER A 351 -1.91 0.75 -32.58
N PRO A 352 -2.62 1.89 -32.65
CA PRO A 352 -2.06 3.17 -33.03
C PRO A 352 -1.34 3.89 -31.88
N VAL A 353 -0.22 4.51 -32.24
CA VAL A 353 0.62 5.36 -31.40
C VAL A 353 -0.03 6.75 -31.31
N ILE A 354 -0.24 7.24 -30.08
CA ILE A 354 -0.48 8.66 -29.81
C ILE A 354 0.90 9.29 -29.57
N GLU A 355 1.29 10.19 -30.47
CA GLU A 355 2.50 11.00 -30.41
C GLU A 355 2.42 12.01 -29.25
N PHE A 356 3.47 12.02 -28.40
CA PHE A 356 3.87 13.22 -27.68
C PHE A 356 5.33 13.51 -28.00
N SER A 357 5.56 14.75 -28.43
CA SER A 357 6.80 15.28 -29.00
C SER A 357 8.01 15.14 -28.09
N ALA A 358 9.07 14.52 -28.62
CA ALA A 358 10.41 14.51 -28.02
C ALA A 358 11.28 15.65 -28.60
N SER A 359 12.10 16.24 -27.73
CA SER A 359 13.36 16.91 -28.10
C SER A 359 14.49 16.41 -27.17
N PRO A 360 15.77 16.50 -27.59
CA PRO A 360 16.63 15.32 -27.64
C PRO A 360 17.47 15.06 -26.39
N SER A 361 17.73 13.77 -26.23
CA SER A 361 18.56 13.08 -25.25
C SER A 361 20.04 13.46 -25.29
N THR A 362 20.60 13.78 -24.12
CA THR A 362 22.01 13.53 -23.81
C THR A 362 22.08 12.26 -22.97
N THR A 363 22.84 11.26 -23.45
CA THR A 363 23.11 9.99 -22.78
C THR A 363 23.77 10.20 -21.41
N GLN A 364 23.07 9.80 -20.34
CA GLN A 364 23.66 9.45 -19.05
C GLN A 364 23.11 8.11 -18.56
N SER A 365 24.02 7.30 -18.04
CA SER A 365 23.84 5.97 -17.44
C SER A 365 22.82 5.95 -16.29
N PRO A 366 22.17 4.81 -16.01
CA PRO A 366 21.13 4.73 -14.98
C PRO A 366 21.73 4.88 -13.57
N GLN A 367 21.56 6.05 -12.97
CA GLN A 367 21.63 6.24 -11.52
C GLN A 367 20.30 5.77 -10.92
N GLY A 368 20.38 4.99 -9.84
CA GLY A 368 19.22 4.38 -9.16
C GLY A 368 18.21 5.42 -8.67
N PHE A 369 16.95 5.19 -9.01
CA PHE A 369 15.80 6.00 -8.66
C PHE A 369 15.29 5.65 -7.24
N PHE A 370 15.98 6.16 -6.22
CA PHE A 370 15.33 6.46 -4.94
C PHE A 370 15.24 7.97 -4.86
N PHE A 371 14.02 8.48 -4.75
CA PHE A 371 13.82 9.87 -4.39
C PHE A 371 14.54 10.11 -3.07
N SER A 372 15.57 10.96 -3.11
CA SER A 372 16.06 11.62 -1.92
C SER A 372 14.86 12.32 -1.29
N ALA A 373 14.41 11.79 -0.14
CA ALA A 373 13.52 12.52 0.74
C ALA A 373 14.06 13.96 0.91
N PRO A 374 13.19 14.97 1.08
CA PRO A 374 13.68 16.29 1.44
C PRO A 374 14.62 16.10 2.63
N GLN A 375 15.86 16.54 2.48
CA GLN A 375 16.85 16.59 3.53
C GLN A 375 16.34 17.57 4.60
N GLY A 376 15.34 17.12 5.36
CA GLY A 376 15.17 17.53 6.73
C GLY A 376 16.40 16.99 7.44
N THR A 377 17.26 17.90 7.86
CA THR A 377 18.36 17.66 8.77
C THR A 377 17.84 17.18 10.13
N SER A 378 17.16 16.04 10.18
CA SER A 378 17.18 15.21 11.38
C SER A 378 18.51 14.49 11.32
N SER A 379 19.47 14.95 12.12
CA SER A 379 20.62 14.15 12.50
C SER A 379 20.11 12.74 12.87
N ASP A 380 20.35 11.77 11.99
CA ASP A 380 20.38 10.36 12.30
C ASP A 380 21.36 10.20 13.45
N LYS A 381 20.86 10.21 14.68
CA LYS A 381 21.70 9.96 15.86
C LYS A 381 21.89 8.46 15.94
N GLU A 382 22.82 7.94 15.14
CA GLU A 382 23.48 6.66 15.41
C GLU A 382 23.79 6.61 16.92
N LEU A 383 23.37 5.54 17.59
CA LEU A 383 23.51 5.49 19.04
C LEU A 383 25.00 5.53 19.41
N PRO A 384 25.41 6.38 20.38
CA PRO A 384 26.83 6.60 20.67
C PRO A 384 27.60 5.32 21.00
N HIS A 385 26.91 4.37 21.63
CA HIS A 385 27.48 3.08 22.04
C HIS A 385 27.64 2.14 20.84
N SER A 386 26.73 2.17 19.87
CA SER A 386 26.84 1.38 18.63
C SER A 386 28.01 1.88 17.79
N LYS A 387 28.16 3.21 17.67
CA LYS A 387 29.30 3.80 16.97
C LYS A 387 30.62 3.50 17.66
N ALA A 388 30.69 3.71 18.98
CA ALA A 388 31.88 3.40 19.76
C ALA A 388 32.27 1.92 19.67
N LEU A 389 31.30 1.00 19.63
CA LEU A 389 31.53 -0.44 19.44
C LEU A 389 32.20 -0.71 18.09
N GLN A 390 31.66 -0.18 17.00
CA GLN A 390 32.22 -0.33 15.66
C GLN A 390 33.65 0.20 15.60
N VAL A 391 33.88 1.44 16.03
CA VAL A 391 35.21 2.07 16.04
C VAL A 391 36.22 1.29 16.89
N GLY A 392 35.79 0.79 18.05
CA GLY A 392 36.62 -0.05 18.92
C GLY A 392 37.10 -1.33 18.23
N PHE A 393 36.19 -2.03 17.54
CA PHE A 393 36.53 -3.24 16.80
C PHE A 393 37.33 -2.97 15.52
N GLU A 394 36.98 -1.92 14.76
CA GLU A 394 37.72 -1.45 13.59
C GLU A 394 39.20 -1.20 13.92
N THR A 395 39.46 -0.57 15.07
CA THR A 395 40.82 -0.27 15.52
C THR A 395 41.65 -1.53 15.74
N ILE A 396 41.06 -2.60 16.29
CA ILE A 396 41.74 -3.87 16.52
C ILE A 396 41.99 -4.62 15.21
N ILE A 397 41.00 -4.63 14.31
CA ILE A 397 41.11 -5.38 13.05
C ILE A 397 41.94 -4.65 11.99
N SER A 398 42.18 -3.34 12.13
CA SER A 398 42.94 -2.51 11.18
C SER A 398 44.30 -3.13 10.85
N ASN A 399 45.00 -3.65 11.86
CA ASN A 399 46.32 -4.24 11.73
C ASN A 399 46.33 -5.78 11.60
N ALA A 400 45.15 -6.40 11.57
CA ALA A 400 45.05 -7.85 11.45
C ALA A 400 45.55 -8.31 10.07
N LYS A 401 46.30 -9.43 10.07
CA LYS A 401 46.86 -10.06 8.86
C LYS A 401 46.29 -11.45 8.59
N ASN A 402 45.43 -11.94 9.48
CA ASN A 402 44.93 -13.31 9.46
C ASN A 402 43.40 -13.32 9.51
N PRO A 403 42.70 -13.75 8.45
CA PRO A 403 41.25 -13.91 8.43
C PRO A 403 40.71 -14.78 9.58
N LYS A 404 41.47 -15.79 10.02
CA LYS A 404 41.09 -16.66 11.15
C LYS A 404 40.98 -15.90 12.46
N PHE A 405 41.77 -14.84 12.65
CA PHE A 405 41.63 -13.99 13.82
C PHE A 405 40.26 -13.28 13.84
N LEU A 406 39.80 -12.79 12.69
CA LEU A 406 38.50 -12.11 12.57
C LEU A 406 37.35 -13.09 12.77
N ALA A 407 37.45 -14.28 12.17
CA ALA A 407 36.49 -15.37 12.39
C ALA A 407 36.41 -15.76 13.87
N ASN A 408 37.55 -15.91 14.55
CA ASN A 408 37.61 -16.21 15.97
C ASN A 408 37.01 -15.07 16.82
N LEU A 409 37.28 -13.82 16.48
CA LEU A 409 36.75 -12.64 17.18
C LEU A 409 35.23 -12.57 17.04
N LEU A 410 34.69 -12.77 15.84
CA LEU A 410 33.25 -12.81 15.59
C LEU A 410 32.59 -14.01 16.30
N SER A 411 33.30 -15.15 16.40
CA SER A 411 32.86 -16.29 17.20
C SER A 411 32.81 -15.98 18.70
N LEU A 412 33.67 -15.11 19.24
CA LEU A 412 33.57 -14.66 20.63
C LEU A 412 32.34 -13.77 20.85
N ILE A 413 32.05 -12.88 19.89
CA ILE A 413 30.84 -12.06 19.93
C ILE A 413 29.60 -12.98 19.91
N ALA A 414 29.59 -14.02 19.08
CA ALA A 414 28.53 -15.04 19.09
C ALA A 414 28.40 -15.76 20.46
N ASP A 415 29.54 -16.06 21.10
CA ASP A 415 29.54 -16.71 22.41
C ASP A 415 28.90 -15.84 23.51
N PHE A 416 28.98 -14.51 23.40
CA PHE A 416 28.33 -13.59 24.35
C PHE A 416 26.82 -13.83 24.39
N PHE A 417 26.20 -13.94 23.21
CA PHE A 417 24.77 -14.17 23.08
C PHE A 417 24.37 -15.60 23.42
N ILE A 418 25.14 -16.62 23.01
CA ILE A 418 24.79 -18.02 23.29
C ILE A 418 24.88 -18.36 24.79
N LYS A 419 25.77 -17.68 25.53
CA LYS A 419 25.90 -17.84 26.99
C LYS A 419 24.86 -17.02 27.77
N TYR A 420 23.91 -16.39 27.08
CA TYR A 420 22.88 -15.52 27.66
C TYR A 420 23.44 -14.39 28.53
N LYS A 421 24.64 -13.91 28.20
CA LYS A 421 25.25 -12.78 28.92
C LYS A 421 24.61 -11.44 28.57
N ALA A 422 23.88 -11.39 27.46
CA ALA A 422 23.00 -10.28 27.10
C ALA A 422 21.67 -10.34 27.88
N TYR A 423 21.69 -10.11 29.20
CA TYR A 423 20.52 -10.24 30.08
C TYR A 423 19.30 -9.40 29.65
N ASN A 424 19.55 -8.33 28.91
CA ASN A 424 18.52 -7.43 28.41
C ASN A 424 17.87 -7.88 27.10
N VAL A 425 18.48 -8.84 26.40
CA VAL A 425 17.97 -9.41 25.16
C VAL A 425 17.19 -10.67 25.50
N GLN A 426 16.00 -10.82 24.93
CA GLN A 426 15.19 -12.03 25.13
C GLN A 426 15.97 -13.27 24.67
N LYS A 427 15.85 -14.37 25.41
CA LYS A 427 16.58 -15.62 25.18
C LYS A 427 16.49 -16.12 23.73
N GLN A 428 15.32 -16.04 23.13
CA GLN A 428 15.08 -16.45 21.74
C GLN A 428 15.86 -15.58 20.76
N ASN A 429 15.83 -14.26 20.94
CA ASN A 429 16.56 -13.32 20.08
C ASN A 429 18.08 -13.48 20.24
N ALA A 430 18.57 -13.72 21.45
CA ALA A 430 19.98 -14.02 21.69
C ALA A 430 20.43 -15.30 20.96
N ILE A 431 19.57 -16.33 20.89
CA ILE A 431 19.84 -17.55 20.12
C ILE A 431 19.93 -17.24 18.62
N VAL A 432 19.03 -16.41 18.08
CA VAL A 432 19.06 -16.02 16.66
C VAL A 432 20.30 -15.19 16.33
N LEU A 433 20.63 -14.19 17.15
CA LEU A 433 21.84 -13.37 16.99
C LEU A 433 23.11 -14.22 17.00
N ALA A 434 23.25 -15.15 17.96
CA ALA A 434 24.38 -16.06 18.00
C ALA A 434 24.44 -16.94 16.75
N TYR A 435 23.29 -17.40 16.25
CA TYR A 435 23.20 -18.26 15.08
C TYR A 435 23.68 -17.53 13.82
N ASP A 436 23.22 -16.30 13.61
CA ASP A 436 23.64 -15.47 12.48
C ASP A 436 25.13 -15.15 12.52
N LEU A 437 25.64 -14.76 13.69
CA LEU A 437 27.07 -14.49 13.87
C LEU A 437 27.92 -15.74 13.55
N TYR A 438 27.54 -16.94 14.02
CA TYR A 438 28.27 -18.16 13.64
C TYR A 438 28.18 -18.49 12.14
N ARG A 439 27.10 -18.10 11.44
CA ARG A 439 27.05 -18.24 9.97
C ARG A 439 27.98 -17.25 9.29
N GLN A 440 28.05 -16.01 9.75
CA GLN A 440 28.99 -15.02 9.24
C GLN A 440 30.46 -15.45 9.50
N VAL A 441 30.74 -16.10 10.64
CA VAL A 441 32.04 -16.74 10.90
C VAL A 441 32.42 -17.73 9.80
N LEU A 442 31.47 -18.56 9.34
CA LEU A 442 31.72 -19.52 8.25
C LEU A 442 31.88 -18.88 6.87
N LYS A 443 31.46 -17.63 6.68
CA LYS A 443 31.78 -16.87 5.46
C LYS A 443 33.24 -16.37 5.46
N ILE A 444 33.78 -16.08 6.63
CA ILE A 444 35.17 -15.63 6.80
C ILE A 444 36.14 -16.82 6.81
N ASP A 445 35.83 -17.86 7.59
CA ASP A 445 36.60 -19.10 7.68
C ASP A 445 35.67 -20.32 7.54
N PRO A 446 35.53 -20.88 6.31
CA PRO A 446 34.67 -22.03 6.05
C PRO A 446 35.05 -23.30 6.84
N GLN A 447 36.29 -23.40 7.31
CA GLN A 447 36.80 -24.55 8.08
C GLN A 447 36.73 -24.33 9.60
N HIS A 448 36.06 -23.26 10.06
CA HIS A 448 36.01 -22.90 11.47
C HIS A 448 35.25 -23.94 12.32
N ASN A 449 35.99 -24.88 12.90
CA ASN A 449 35.47 -26.05 13.63
C ASN A 449 34.44 -25.69 14.71
N ARG A 450 34.69 -24.63 15.46
CA ARG A 450 33.81 -24.19 16.56
C ARG A 450 32.47 -23.68 16.04
N ALA A 451 32.45 -22.94 14.94
CA ALA A 451 31.21 -22.42 14.36
C ALA A 451 30.36 -23.57 13.82
N HIS A 452 30.98 -24.53 13.11
CA HIS A 452 30.32 -25.76 12.68
C HIS A 452 29.73 -26.57 13.85
N ALA A 453 30.47 -26.72 14.95
CA ALA A 453 29.98 -27.42 16.13
C ALA A 453 28.79 -26.67 16.76
N LYS A 454 28.88 -25.34 16.89
CA LYS A 454 27.84 -24.51 17.49
C LYS A 454 26.58 -24.42 16.65
N LEU A 455 26.68 -24.28 15.33
CA LEU A 455 25.52 -24.30 14.44
C LEU A 455 24.78 -25.64 14.49
N ARG A 456 25.50 -26.77 14.55
CA ARG A 456 24.89 -28.11 14.74
C ARG A 456 24.22 -28.24 16.11
N GLU A 457 24.89 -27.79 17.17
CA GLU A 457 24.34 -27.77 18.53
C GLU A 457 23.04 -26.93 18.60
N MET A 458 23.04 -25.73 18.02
CA MET A 458 21.89 -24.83 18.04
C MET A 458 20.75 -25.36 17.17
N SER A 459 21.05 -25.91 15.99
CA SER A 459 20.05 -26.52 15.11
C SER A 459 19.36 -27.72 15.74
N SER A 460 20.08 -28.48 16.58
CA SER A 460 19.50 -29.62 17.32
C SER A 460 18.73 -29.18 18.57
N LYS A 461 19.30 -28.30 19.41
CA LYS A 461 18.66 -27.84 20.66
C LYS A 461 17.48 -26.89 20.44
N HIS A 462 17.50 -26.10 19.37
CA HIS A 462 16.51 -25.06 19.10
C HIS A 462 15.80 -25.28 17.75
N LYS A 463 15.48 -26.55 17.43
CA LYS A 463 14.92 -26.96 16.13
C LYS A 463 13.67 -26.19 15.71
N GLN A 464 12.77 -25.84 16.63
CA GLN A 464 11.56 -25.08 16.27
C GLN A 464 11.87 -23.62 15.86
N LEU A 465 12.79 -22.98 16.59
CA LEU A 465 13.23 -21.61 16.35
C LEU A 465 14.13 -21.54 15.11
N ILE A 466 15.21 -22.31 15.10
CA ILE A 466 16.22 -22.33 14.03
C ILE A 466 15.73 -23.07 12.79
N GLY A 467 14.91 -24.12 12.93
CA GLY A 467 14.40 -24.87 11.78
C GLY A 467 13.42 -24.06 10.93
N SER A 468 12.61 -23.21 11.55
CA SER A 468 11.80 -22.22 10.84
C SER A 468 12.71 -21.17 10.19
N TYR A 469 13.71 -20.69 10.92
CA TYR A 469 14.68 -19.71 10.46
C TYR A 469 15.49 -20.19 9.23
N ASN A 470 15.97 -21.44 9.23
CA ASN A 470 16.75 -22.05 8.14
C ASN A 470 15.97 -22.19 6.82
N LYS A 471 14.64 -22.35 6.88
CA LYS A 471 13.79 -22.40 5.67
C LYS A 471 13.80 -21.09 4.88
N PHE A 472 14.20 -19.98 5.51
CA PHE A 472 14.30 -18.66 4.87
C PHE A 472 15.71 -18.31 4.38
N PHE A 473 16.65 -19.25 4.45
CA PHE A 473 18.05 -19.08 4.01
C PHE A 473 18.57 -20.22 3.13
N SER A 474 17.68 -21.07 2.62
CA SER A 474 18.01 -22.10 1.63
C SER A 474 18.29 -21.46 0.26
N VAL A 475 19.38 -20.71 0.18
CA VAL A 475 20.04 -20.44 -1.10
C VAL A 475 20.90 -21.66 -1.41
N PRO A 476 20.90 -22.18 -2.65
CA PRO A 476 21.86 -23.20 -3.06
C PRO A 476 23.25 -22.63 -2.82
N GLN A 477 24.08 -23.30 -2.02
CA GLN A 477 25.51 -22.98 -1.99
C GLN A 477 26.01 -23.18 -3.41
N SER A 478 26.22 -22.08 -4.13
CA SER A 478 26.92 -22.12 -5.41
C SER A 478 28.25 -22.83 -5.16
N PRO A 479 28.66 -23.81 -5.99
CA PRO A 479 29.85 -24.61 -5.78
C PRO A 479 31.09 -23.79 -6.14
N ILE A 480 31.26 -22.65 -5.47
CA ILE A 480 32.49 -21.88 -5.55
C ILE A 480 33.46 -22.53 -4.56
N PRO A 481 34.70 -22.83 -4.96
CA PRO A 481 35.65 -23.52 -4.12
C PRO A 481 35.81 -22.79 -2.78
N PHE A 482 36.01 -23.57 -1.71
CA PHE A 482 36.32 -23.14 -0.34
C PHE A 482 37.65 -22.37 -0.23
N ALA A 483 37.80 -21.28 -0.98
CA ALA A 483 38.92 -20.38 -0.83
C ALA A 483 38.73 -19.59 0.47
N GLU A 484 39.75 -19.60 1.33
CA GLU A 484 39.79 -18.71 2.49
C GLU A 484 39.63 -17.26 1.99
N ALA A 485 38.75 -16.48 2.64
CA ALA A 485 38.50 -15.11 2.24
C ALA A 485 39.82 -14.31 2.25
N GLN A 486 40.05 -13.48 1.22
CA GLN A 486 41.17 -12.55 1.25
C GLN A 486 41.02 -11.61 2.45
N MET A 487 42.13 -11.07 2.96
CA MET A 487 42.11 -10.28 4.19
C MET A 487 41.14 -9.08 4.12
N ASP A 488 41.06 -8.42 2.97
CA ASP A 488 40.17 -7.27 2.78
C ASP A 488 38.68 -7.69 2.74
N ASP A 489 38.38 -8.83 2.09
CA ASP A 489 37.04 -9.42 2.13
C ASP A 489 36.67 -9.85 3.55
N ALA A 490 37.60 -10.43 4.30
CA ALA A 490 37.40 -10.85 5.68
C ALA A 490 37.12 -9.64 6.61
N LYS A 491 37.83 -8.52 6.42
CA LYS A 491 37.57 -7.26 7.14
C LYS A 491 36.19 -6.72 6.80
N ARG A 492 35.84 -6.65 5.51
CA ARG A 492 34.52 -6.19 5.07
C ARG A 492 33.40 -7.04 5.67
N LEU A 493 33.51 -8.37 5.57
CA LEU A 493 32.52 -9.32 6.13
C LEU A 493 32.41 -9.21 7.65
N PHE A 494 33.52 -8.93 8.34
CA PHE A 494 33.50 -8.71 9.78
C PHE A 494 32.79 -7.41 10.15
N THR A 495 33.09 -6.30 9.46
CA THR A 495 32.44 -5.00 9.71
C THR A 495 30.94 -5.09 9.40
N GLU A 496 30.56 -5.68 8.27
CA GLU A 496 29.15 -5.91 7.89
C GLU A 496 28.43 -6.73 8.97
N ALA A 497 29.05 -7.80 9.48
CA ALA A 497 28.45 -8.62 10.55
C ALA A 497 28.31 -7.85 11.88
N LEU A 498 29.18 -6.88 12.15
CA LEU A 498 29.12 -6.05 13.36
C LEU A 498 28.05 -4.95 13.22
N GLU A 499 27.94 -4.35 12.03
CA GLU A 499 26.88 -3.40 11.68
C GLU A 499 25.51 -4.07 11.78
N ASP A 500 25.34 -5.22 11.13
CA ASP A 500 24.13 -6.05 11.21
C ASP A 500 23.77 -6.37 12.66
N LEU A 501 24.76 -6.71 13.50
CA LEU A 501 24.53 -6.96 14.91
C LEU A 501 24.01 -5.71 15.64
N THR A 502 24.64 -4.55 15.41
CA THR A 502 24.19 -3.30 16.04
C THR A 502 22.78 -2.93 15.60
N ILE A 503 22.46 -3.03 14.31
CA ILE A 503 21.12 -2.77 13.76
C ILE A 503 20.09 -3.72 14.39
N GLN A 504 20.42 -5.00 14.52
CA GLN A 504 19.53 -5.98 15.15
C GLN A 504 19.33 -5.67 16.63
N LEU A 505 20.39 -5.33 17.38
CA LEU A 505 20.26 -4.96 18.80
C LEU A 505 19.40 -3.71 18.99
N GLU A 506 19.62 -2.69 18.18
CA GLU A 506 18.83 -1.46 18.19
C GLU A 506 17.38 -1.74 17.84
N SER A 507 17.14 -2.56 16.82
CA SER A 507 15.79 -2.96 16.41
C SER A 507 15.07 -3.74 17.51
N LEU A 508 15.76 -4.64 18.20
CA LEU A 508 15.21 -5.46 19.30
C LEU A 508 14.95 -4.66 20.58
N LEU A 509 15.65 -3.54 20.78
CA LEU A 509 15.62 -2.74 22.00
C LEU A 509 15.28 -1.26 21.74
N ILE A 510 14.58 -0.96 20.65
CA ILE A 510 14.34 0.39 20.14
C ILE A 510 13.75 1.36 21.18
N ASN A 511 12.84 0.88 22.03
CA ASN A 511 12.22 1.68 23.10
C ASN A 511 13.00 1.63 24.44
N LYS A 512 14.21 1.07 24.43
CA LYS A 512 15.00 0.74 25.63
C LYS A 512 16.47 1.06 25.40
N THR A 513 16.78 2.31 25.04
CA THR A 513 18.14 2.79 24.76
C THR A 513 19.15 2.48 25.87
N ILE A 514 18.73 2.55 27.13
CA ILE A 514 19.55 2.17 28.30
C ILE A 514 19.97 0.69 28.23
N LYS A 515 19.09 -0.18 27.74
CA LYS A 515 19.38 -1.62 27.60
C LYS A 515 20.34 -1.90 26.45
N ILE A 516 20.30 -1.12 25.38
CA ILE A 516 21.27 -1.20 24.28
C ILE A 516 22.66 -0.88 24.83
N ARG A 517 22.79 0.27 25.51
CA ARG A 517 24.01 0.69 26.20
C ARG A 517 24.57 -0.42 27.10
N ILE A 518 23.77 -0.91 28.05
CA ILE A 518 24.22 -1.95 29.00
C ILE A 518 24.66 -3.21 28.26
N THR A 519 23.97 -3.60 27.19
CA THR A 519 24.31 -4.80 26.42
C THR A 519 25.63 -4.64 25.66
N ILE A 520 25.87 -3.46 25.06
CA ILE A 520 27.10 -3.14 24.35
C ILE A 520 28.28 -3.04 25.34
N ASP A 521 28.10 -2.37 26.47
CA ASP A 521 29.13 -2.28 27.53
C ASP A 521 29.51 -3.69 28.02
N GLN A 522 28.52 -4.55 28.27
CA GLN A 522 28.75 -5.94 28.67
C GLN A 522 29.45 -6.77 27.58
N LEU A 523 29.15 -6.50 26.31
CA LEU A 523 29.80 -7.17 25.18
C LEU A 523 31.28 -6.78 25.10
N ILE A 524 31.60 -5.48 25.20
CA ILE A 524 32.98 -4.98 25.24
C ILE A 524 33.75 -5.62 26.40
N CYS A 525 33.22 -5.56 27.62
CA CYS A 525 33.86 -6.16 28.79
C CYS A 525 34.06 -7.67 28.60
N TYR A 526 33.05 -8.38 28.08
CA TYR A 526 33.16 -9.82 27.85
C TYR A 526 34.25 -10.16 26.84
N VAL A 527 34.30 -9.48 25.69
CA VAL A 527 35.31 -9.71 24.65
C VAL A 527 36.70 -9.35 25.17
N GLY A 528 36.82 -8.22 25.86
CA GLY A 528 38.05 -7.79 26.54
C GLY A 528 38.60 -8.89 27.46
N GLU A 529 37.80 -9.38 28.41
CA GLU A 529 38.21 -10.46 29.31
C GLU A 529 38.64 -11.75 28.58
N GLN A 530 37.98 -12.09 27.46
CA GLN A 530 38.36 -13.27 26.68
C GLN A 530 39.69 -13.06 25.96
N LEU A 531 39.99 -11.85 25.49
CA LEU A 531 41.27 -11.48 24.89
C LEU A 531 42.41 -11.53 25.91
N THR A 532 42.19 -11.02 27.13
CA THR A 532 43.17 -11.11 28.24
C THR A 532 43.51 -12.55 28.57
N LYS A 533 42.51 -13.45 28.53
CA LYS A 533 42.68 -14.88 28.81
C LYS A 533 43.36 -15.66 27.66
N GLY A 534 43.59 -15.03 26.52
CA GLY A 534 44.14 -15.70 25.34
C GLY A 534 43.13 -16.65 24.68
N ALA A 535 41.84 -16.35 24.75
CA ALA A 535 40.80 -17.27 24.23
C ALA A 535 40.89 -17.46 22.71
N ILE A 536 41.43 -16.48 21.98
CA ILE A 536 41.57 -16.50 20.51
C ILE A 536 42.97 -16.10 20.01
N THR A 537 43.82 -15.65 20.91
CA THR A 537 45.23 -15.34 20.67
C THR A 537 46.05 -16.50 21.25
N GLN A 538 47.18 -16.87 20.64
CA GLN A 538 47.99 -18.02 21.07
C GLN A 538 48.59 -17.88 22.50
N GLY A 539 48.29 -16.77 23.19
CA GLY A 539 48.52 -16.50 24.60
C GLY A 539 47.72 -15.26 25.05
N PRO A 540 47.76 -14.91 26.35
CA PRO A 540 47.17 -13.67 26.88
C PRO A 540 47.52 -12.43 26.05
N SER A 541 46.54 -11.60 25.71
CA SER A 541 46.76 -10.38 24.93
C SER A 541 46.07 -9.17 25.56
N PRO A 542 46.54 -8.72 26.75
CA PRO A 542 45.98 -7.57 27.45
C PRO A 542 46.09 -6.27 26.62
N GLU A 543 47.08 -6.18 25.74
CA GLU A 543 47.29 -5.04 24.85
C GLU A 543 46.12 -4.84 23.86
N ILE A 544 45.50 -5.93 23.39
CA ILE A 544 44.36 -5.88 22.47
C ILE A 544 43.07 -5.51 23.22
N GLU A 545 42.91 -6.02 24.44
CA GLU A 545 41.83 -5.59 25.34
C GLU A 545 41.93 -4.09 25.65
N GLU A 546 43.12 -3.63 26.04
CA GLU A 546 43.35 -2.22 26.35
C GLU A 546 43.05 -1.34 25.13
N MET A 547 43.48 -1.76 23.94
CA MET A 547 43.14 -1.08 22.69
C MET A 547 41.62 -1.02 22.43
N LEU A 548 40.89 -2.13 22.63
CA LEU A 548 39.44 -2.18 22.49
C LEU A 548 38.75 -1.19 23.42
N THR A 549 39.05 -1.31 24.71
CA THR A 549 38.36 -0.60 25.79
C THR A 549 38.70 0.89 25.75
N ASN A 550 39.98 1.25 25.57
CA ASN A 550 40.39 2.65 25.48
C ASN A 550 39.78 3.35 24.27
N THR A 551 39.72 2.68 23.12
CA THR A 551 39.12 3.25 21.91
C THR A 551 37.62 3.44 22.09
N PHE A 552 36.92 2.42 22.61
CA PHE A 552 35.49 2.49 22.91
C PHE A 552 35.18 3.64 23.89
N GLU A 553 35.89 3.74 25.00
CA GLU A 553 35.69 4.81 25.98
C GLU A 553 36.03 6.20 25.44
N LYS A 554 37.10 6.31 24.63
CA LYS A 554 37.49 7.57 24.02
C LYS A 554 36.42 8.07 23.07
N GLU A 555 35.85 7.19 22.26
CA GLU A 555 34.79 7.54 21.32
C GLU A 555 33.52 7.99 22.05
N LEU A 556 33.14 7.30 23.13
CA LEU A 556 32.05 7.74 24.00
C LEU A 556 32.32 9.11 24.62
N LYS A 557 33.54 9.35 25.15
CA LYS A 557 33.92 10.65 25.74
C LYS A 557 33.86 11.78 24.72
N ASN A 558 34.33 11.55 23.49
CA ASN A 558 34.26 12.53 22.41
C ASN A 558 32.80 12.90 22.10
N TYR A 559 31.91 11.91 22.03
CA TYR A 559 30.49 12.15 21.75
C TYR A 559 29.83 13.02 22.83
N PHE A 560 30.10 12.75 24.11
CA PHE A 560 29.52 13.50 25.24
C PHE A 560 30.20 14.85 25.55
N GLN A 561 31.33 15.17 24.90
CA GLN A 561 31.96 16.48 25.00
C GLN A 561 31.54 17.45 23.89
N VAL A 562 31.05 16.91 22.76
CA VAL A 562 30.61 17.67 21.59
C VAL A 562 29.10 17.89 21.56
N SER A 563 28.34 17.09 22.32
CA SER A 563 26.89 17.23 22.55
C SER A 563 26.59 18.03 23.81
#